data_AF-A0A8T7M4V9-F1
#
_entry.id   AF-A0A8T7M4V9-F1
#
_cell.length_a   1.000
_cell.length_b   1.000
_cell.length_c   1.000
_cell.angle_alpha   90.00
_cell.angle_beta   90.00
_cell.angle_gamma   90.00
#
_symmetry.space_group_name_H-M   'P 1'
#
loop_
_entity.id
_entity.type
_entity.pdbx_description
1 polymer ?
#
loop_
_entity_poly.entity_id
_entity_poly.type
_entity_poly.pdbx_seq_one_letter_code
_entity_poly.pdbx_strand_id
1 'polypeptide(L)'
;MDKKTQPHNKSASDRKSLFSETAQIEQVEKPPEFRSTSNLIQLQNKRPAISGPVTPEKILSLQRTVGNRVVQRLLFPNQIHPTQELNRQIGAIDPEIQRTLPEAATYTNLDPTDALLVAVGTAVQNYNTVVSDKLKTAAQYQTAMNRLQGVDRAIYVWFNQVSGVNQRLSASPHYATVKSLTSATEKEHEKLIDSTKNMLDVLPFDDIGLLEPEKTQLKTLWQEIVNNRGKIQILGSTSYKKRVRAELAKILSSPTGRRMLTFLNTPKPGEIRGSLQAKLNNIYISEKLTNLPKDVRKASPDLVEQIGSEATPLGIKDLDPLRSIEAVTEVTSSPIDPLAAPLDATEYPSVDSTHLSNVREAAWGGTARGFAINGKKYTFNANTTGAYVTSFPGQSLDAAKGTRNEIFNPSWVTLGHELGHAANFKAGATTLKKNELLDPLTNNNPDSMIWDNPEELLNIENVENALRNESGLTEREGHQPPAWAGNLVRPIRAALEKPLNELYQSDAAWYDLPQWFTLYTKIHSQTKAAELLDVDRHQELQDEVEAFKIKWTPKKFNAWKKKVALH
;
A
#
# COMPACT_ATOMS: atom_id res chain seq x y z
N MET A 1 24.36 33.22 64.41
CA MET A 1 24.18 34.63 63.99
C MET A 1 23.72 34.56 62.54
N ASP A 2 22.44 34.42 62.24
CA ASP A 2 21.31 35.36 62.39
C ASP A 2 21.14 36.27 61.14
N LYS A 3 19.86 36.37 60.71
CA LYS A 3 19.22 37.28 59.71
C LYS A 3 19.16 36.82 58.23
N LYS A 4 17.97 36.48 57.69
CA LYS A 4 16.81 37.34 57.27
C LYS A 4 17.16 38.13 56.00
N THR A 5 16.37 38.28 54.92
CA THR A 5 14.91 38.19 54.68
C THR A 5 14.68 38.37 53.15
N GLN A 6 13.61 37.79 52.58
CA GLN A 6 13.03 38.24 51.29
C GLN A 6 12.35 39.62 51.45
N PRO A 7 11.95 40.35 50.37
CA PRO A 7 10.63 40.10 49.76
C PRO A 7 10.45 40.46 48.24
N HIS A 8 9.40 39.85 47.69
CA HIS A 8 8.41 40.30 46.68
C HIS A 8 8.74 41.34 45.58
N ASN A 9 8.27 41.04 44.37
CA ASN A 9 7.72 42.06 43.46
C ASN A 9 6.43 41.59 42.78
N LYS A 10 5.38 42.43 42.89
CA LYS A 10 4.08 42.37 42.21
C LYS A 10 4.08 43.32 41.02
N SER A 11 3.18 43.01 40.09
CA SER A 11 2.75 43.73 38.88
C SER A 11 2.47 45.23 39.02
N ALA A 12 2.69 46.01 37.95
CA ALA A 12 1.63 46.42 36.99
C ALA A 12 1.97 47.73 36.26
N SER A 13 1.56 47.76 34.99
CA SER A 13 1.03 48.89 34.20
C SER A 13 1.89 50.10 33.79
N ASP A 14 1.53 50.56 32.59
CA ASP A 14 1.80 51.85 31.93
C ASP A 14 3.08 51.99 31.11
N ARG A 15 2.90 52.04 29.78
CA ARG A 15 3.36 53.17 28.95
C ARG A 15 2.76 53.17 27.54
N LYS A 16 2.20 54.34 27.22
CA LYS A 16 1.85 54.87 25.90
C LYS A 16 3.11 55.05 25.02
N SER A 17 3.00 54.82 23.71
CA SER A 17 3.66 55.62 22.66
C SER A 17 2.92 55.38 21.33
N LEU A 18 2.28 56.38 20.72
CA LEU A 18 2.88 57.33 19.78
C LEU A 18 3.56 56.63 18.60
N PHE A 19 2.88 56.58 17.45
CA PHE A 19 3.43 56.96 16.14
C PHE A 19 2.26 57.20 15.18
N SER A 20 2.18 58.43 14.67
CA SER A 20 1.29 58.86 13.59
C SER A 20 2.17 59.40 12.49
N GLU A 21 2.04 58.91 11.26
CA GLU A 21 2.18 59.72 10.05
C GLU A 21 1.66 58.98 8.80
N THR A 22 0.67 59.63 8.17
CA THR A 22 0.39 59.78 6.73
C THR A 22 0.57 58.62 5.74
N ALA A 23 -0.53 58.25 5.07
CA ALA A 23 -0.63 58.31 3.60
C ALA A 23 -2.09 58.37 3.15
N GLN A 24 -2.40 59.33 2.27
CA GLN A 24 -3.66 59.49 1.55
C GLN A 24 -3.82 58.36 0.52
N ILE A 25 -5.01 57.79 0.40
CA ILE A 25 -5.39 56.96 -0.76
C ILE A 25 -6.67 57.53 -1.39
N GLU A 26 -6.58 57.64 -2.71
CA GLU A 26 -7.49 58.19 -3.68
C GLU A 26 -8.86 57.51 -3.75
N GLN A 27 -9.75 58.25 -4.42
CA GLN A 27 -11.13 57.94 -4.75
C GLN A 27 -11.33 56.56 -5.37
N VAL A 28 -12.26 55.78 -4.80
CA VAL A 28 -12.76 54.54 -5.38
C VAL A 28 -13.88 54.88 -6.36
N GLU A 29 -13.62 54.67 -7.65
CA GLU A 29 -14.64 54.67 -8.71
C GLU A 29 -15.67 53.56 -8.47
N LYS A 30 -16.94 53.87 -8.76
CA LYS A 30 -18.07 52.93 -8.66
C LYS A 30 -17.86 51.71 -9.56
N PRO A 31 -18.20 50.49 -9.10
CA PRO A 31 -18.17 49.31 -9.95
C PRO A 31 -19.27 49.38 -11.03
N PRO A 32 -19.02 48.89 -12.26
CA PRO A 32 -20.02 48.84 -13.30
C PRO A 32 -21.08 47.77 -12.97
N GLU A 33 -22.34 48.14 -13.22
CA GLU A 33 -23.51 47.28 -13.05
C GLU A 33 -23.37 45.98 -13.85
N PHE A 34 -23.51 44.83 -13.15
CA PHE A 34 -23.59 43.52 -13.77
C PHE A 34 -24.88 43.40 -14.60
N ARG A 35 -24.73 43.32 -15.92
CA ARG A 35 -25.84 42.99 -16.83
C ARG A 35 -26.28 41.54 -16.62
N SER A 36 -27.59 41.37 -16.51
CA SER A 36 -28.35 40.12 -16.39
C SER A 36 -27.84 38.98 -17.30
N THR A 37 -27.74 37.78 -16.72
CA THR A 37 -27.34 36.51 -17.34
C THR A 37 -28.34 35.96 -18.36
N SER A 38 -29.50 36.61 -18.55
CA SER A 38 -30.53 36.13 -19.47
C SER A 38 -30.19 36.28 -20.96
N ASN A 39 -29.18 37.07 -21.34
CA ASN A 39 -28.79 37.26 -22.75
C ASN A 39 -27.71 36.28 -23.25
N LEU A 40 -27.08 35.48 -22.37
CA LEU A 40 -26.03 34.54 -22.76
C LEU A 40 -26.56 33.20 -23.32
N ILE A 41 -27.81 32.86 -23.00
CA ILE A 41 -28.45 31.61 -23.47
C ILE A 41 -28.97 31.75 -24.90
N GLN A 42 -29.34 32.96 -25.37
CA GLN A 42 -29.81 33.15 -26.75
C GLN A 42 -28.70 33.16 -27.81
N LEU A 43 -27.43 33.36 -27.42
CA LEU A 43 -26.29 33.34 -28.35
C LEU A 43 -25.70 31.94 -28.57
N GLN A 44 -26.04 30.94 -27.74
CA GLN A 44 -25.52 29.57 -27.90
C GLN A 44 -26.15 28.79 -29.07
N ASN A 45 -27.26 29.26 -29.63
CA ASN A 45 -28.01 28.55 -30.69
C ASN A 45 -27.77 29.07 -32.12
N LYS A 46 -26.90 30.06 -32.33
CA LYS A 46 -26.45 30.45 -33.67
C LYS A 46 -24.98 30.11 -33.83
N ARG A 47 -24.68 28.98 -34.48
CA ARG A 47 -23.31 28.64 -34.90
C ARG A 47 -22.89 29.60 -36.02
N PRO A 48 -21.89 30.48 -35.82
CA PRO A 48 -21.31 31.18 -36.96
C PRO A 48 -20.58 30.13 -37.81
N ALA A 49 -21.02 29.94 -39.05
CA ALA A 49 -20.27 29.16 -40.02
C ALA A 49 -18.95 29.92 -40.27
N ILE A 50 -17.82 29.28 -39.97
CA ILE A 50 -16.51 29.82 -40.38
C ILE A 50 -16.42 29.57 -41.90
N SER A 51 -16.79 30.57 -42.69
CA SER A 51 -16.53 30.56 -44.13
C SER A 51 -15.10 31.04 -44.41
N GLY A 52 -14.44 30.36 -45.36
CA GLY A 52 -13.08 30.64 -45.81
C GLY A 52 -11.98 29.84 -45.10
N PRO A 53 -10.75 29.86 -45.65
CA PRO A 53 -9.61 29.12 -45.11
C PRO A 53 -9.29 29.57 -43.68
N VAL A 54 -9.04 28.59 -42.81
CA VAL A 54 -8.63 28.84 -41.42
C VAL A 54 -7.13 29.14 -41.44
N THR A 55 -6.75 30.40 -41.24
CA THR A 55 -5.34 30.81 -41.10
C THR A 55 -4.92 30.83 -39.62
N PRO A 56 -3.62 30.70 -39.30
CA PRO A 56 -3.11 30.80 -37.93
C PRO A 56 -3.52 32.09 -37.20
N GLU A 57 -3.57 33.22 -37.90
CA GLU A 57 -3.99 34.52 -37.34
C GLU A 57 -5.46 34.51 -36.93
N LYS A 58 -6.32 33.82 -37.71
CA LYS A 58 -7.75 33.68 -37.42
C LYS A 58 -7.98 32.74 -36.23
N ILE A 59 -7.16 31.69 -36.08
CA ILE A 59 -7.17 30.80 -34.90
C ILE A 59 -6.77 31.56 -33.65
N LEU A 60 -5.66 32.32 -33.70
CA LEU A 60 -5.18 33.10 -32.55
C LEU A 60 -6.17 34.19 -32.14
N SER A 61 -6.80 34.86 -33.10
CA SER A 61 -7.86 35.84 -32.84
C SER A 61 -9.04 35.17 -32.12
N LEU A 62 -9.53 34.04 -32.63
CA LEU A 62 -10.60 33.28 -31.98
C LEU A 62 -10.21 32.78 -30.58
N GLN A 63 -8.96 32.35 -30.37
CA GLN A 63 -8.50 31.86 -29.06
C GLN A 63 -8.53 32.98 -28.02
N ARG A 64 -8.19 34.20 -28.41
CA ARG A 64 -8.26 35.39 -27.55
C ARG A 64 -9.69 35.80 -27.24
N THR A 65 -10.62 35.63 -28.18
CA THR A 65 -12.02 36.07 -28.01
C THR A 65 -12.89 35.05 -27.28
N VAL A 66 -12.81 33.76 -27.63
CA VAL A 66 -13.73 32.73 -27.13
C VAL A 66 -13.04 31.64 -26.30
N GLY A 67 -11.72 31.73 -26.14
CA GLY A 67 -10.91 30.78 -25.37
C GLY A 67 -10.58 29.50 -26.14
N ASN A 68 -9.44 28.89 -25.77
CA ASN A 68 -8.86 27.73 -26.46
C ASN A 68 -9.84 26.54 -26.62
N ARG A 69 -10.69 26.29 -25.61
CA ARG A 69 -11.68 25.20 -25.64
C ARG A 69 -12.75 25.37 -26.72
N VAL A 70 -13.22 26.60 -26.96
CA VAL A 70 -14.26 26.87 -27.94
C VAL A 70 -13.68 26.80 -29.35
N VAL A 71 -12.47 27.32 -29.55
CA VAL A 71 -11.76 27.23 -30.83
C VAL A 71 -11.49 25.78 -31.22
N GLN A 72 -11.05 24.94 -30.28
CA GLN A 72 -10.83 23.52 -30.54
C GLN A 72 -12.12 22.81 -31.02
N ARG A 73 -13.28 23.11 -30.42
CA ARG A 73 -14.59 22.56 -30.85
C ARG A 73 -15.02 23.05 -32.23
N LEU A 74 -14.70 24.28 -32.60
CA LEU A 74 -15.02 24.85 -33.91
C LEU A 74 -14.13 24.26 -35.02
N LEU A 75 -12.87 23.97 -34.72
CA LEU A 75 -11.92 23.42 -35.70
C LEU A 75 -12.08 21.91 -35.91
N PHE A 76 -12.56 21.18 -34.90
CA PHE A 76 -12.69 19.72 -34.93
C PHE A 76 -14.09 19.24 -34.51
N PRO A 77 -15.17 19.65 -35.22
CA PRO A 77 -16.55 19.39 -34.81
C PRO A 77 -16.93 17.90 -34.79
N ASN A 78 -16.14 17.04 -35.46
CA ASN A 78 -16.34 15.58 -35.54
C ASN A 78 -15.34 14.77 -34.71
N GLN A 79 -14.41 15.40 -33.97
CA GLN A 79 -13.62 14.66 -33.00
C GLN A 79 -14.48 14.42 -31.75
N ILE A 80 -14.99 13.20 -31.61
CA ILE A 80 -15.65 12.74 -30.39
C ILE A 80 -14.65 12.94 -29.24
N HIS A 81 -15.00 13.83 -28.30
CA HIS A 81 -14.18 14.03 -27.11
C HIS A 81 -14.11 12.70 -26.34
N PRO A 82 -12.94 12.31 -25.79
CA PRO A 82 -12.82 11.12 -24.94
C PRO A 82 -13.84 11.07 -23.80
N THR A 83 -14.30 12.23 -23.31
CA THR A 83 -15.34 12.34 -22.28
C THR A 83 -16.75 12.01 -22.77
N GLN A 84 -17.08 12.22 -24.05
CA GLN A 84 -18.39 11.82 -24.59
C GLN A 84 -18.46 10.32 -24.86
N GLU A 85 -17.36 9.70 -25.30
CA GLU A 85 -17.27 8.25 -25.44
C GLU A 85 -17.28 7.57 -24.06
N LEU A 86 -16.62 8.16 -23.05
CA LEU A 86 -16.69 7.70 -21.66
C LEU A 86 -18.12 7.76 -21.12
N ASN A 87 -18.85 8.85 -21.36
CA ASN A 87 -20.26 8.98 -20.96
C ASN A 87 -21.20 8.02 -21.70
N ARG A 88 -20.87 7.63 -22.94
CA ARG A 88 -21.61 6.61 -23.68
C ARG A 88 -21.37 5.20 -23.14
N GLN A 89 -20.14 4.91 -22.72
CA GLN A 89 -19.78 3.63 -22.07
C GLN A 89 -20.33 3.53 -20.63
N ILE A 90 -20.51 4.65 -19.92
CA ILE A 90 -21.21 4.70 -18.62
C ILE A 90 -22.69 4.28 -18.74
N GLY A 91 -23.30 4.37 -19.91
CA GLY A 91 -24.71 4.02 -20.14
C GLY A 91 -25.05 2.52 -20.14
N ALA A 92 -24.05 1.64 -20.16
CA ALA A 92 -24.22 0.19 -20.07
C ALA A 92 -23.72 -0.31 -18.70
N ILE A 93 -24.38 0.12 -17.64
CA ILE A 93 -24.15 -0.43 -16.29
C ILE A 93 -24.64 -1.88 -16.31
N ASP A 94 -23.72 -2.81 -16.04
CA ASP A 94 -23.98 -4.26 -15.92
C ASP A 94 -25.14 -4.50 -14.94
N PRO A 95 -26.22 -5.19 -15.35
CA PRO A 95 -27.43 -5.28 -14.53
C PRO A 95 -27.22 -6.22 -13.34
N GLU A 96 -27.53 -5.70 -12.15
CA GLU A 96 -27.75 -6.41 -10.87
C GLU A 96 -26.53 -6.97 -10.13
N ILE A 97 -26.03 -6.19 -9.17
CA ILE A 97 -25.38 -6.75 -7.97
C ILE A 97 -26.48 -7.41 -7.12
N GLN A 98 -26.67 -8.72 -7.30
CA GLN A 98 -27.76 -9.49 -6.66
C GLN A 98 -27.27 -10.37 -5.49
N ARG A 99 -26.32 -9.89 -4.68
CA ARG A 99 -25.92 -10.62 -3.46
C ARG A 99 -25.87 -9.70 -2.26
N THR A 100 -26.78 -9.95 -1.31
CA THR A 100 -26.65 -9.49 0.06
C THR A 100 -25.50 -10.24 0.73
N LEU A 101 -24.81 -9.60 1.67
CA LEU A 101 -24.00 -10.32 2.66
C LEU A 101 -24.89 -11.36 3.38
N PRO A 102 -24.32 -12.40 4.03
CA PRO A 102 -25.13 -13.34 4.81
C PRO A 102 -26.08 -12.60 5.76
N GLU A 103 -27.25 -13.18 6.05
CA GLU A 103 -28.29 -12.50 6.82
C GLU A 103 -27.76 -11.99 8.15
N ALA A 104 -28.14 -10.78 8.55
CA ALA A 104 -27.70 -10.14 9.79
C ALA A 104 -27.99 -11.01 11.03
N ALA A 105 -29.13 -11.71 11.01
CA ALA A 105 -29.55 -12.67 12.03
C ALA A 105 -28.50 -13.76 12.27
N THR A 106 -27.70 -14.11 11.26
CA THR A 106 -26.59 -15.06 11.38
C THR A 106 -25.59 -14.63 12.44
N TYR A 107 -25.37 -13.32 12.64
CA TYR A 107 -24.35 -12.78 13.55
C TYR A 107 -24.95 -12.32 14.88
N THR A 108 -26.12 -11.67 14.85
CA THR A 108 -26.81 -11.25 16.09
C THR A 108 -27.25 -12.43 16.95
N ASN A 109 -27.47 -13.60 16.33
CA ASN A 109 -27.91 -14.80 17.03
C ASN A 109 -26.77 -15.77 17.38
N LEU A 110 -25.50 -15.49 16.99
CA LEU A 110 -24.36 -16.32 17.41
C LEU A 110 -24.19 -16.27 18.93
N ASP A 111 -24.17 -15.05 19.46
CA ASP A 111 -24.18 -14.75 20.88
C ASP A 111 -24.81 -13.37 21.06
N PRO A 112 -26.10 -13.29 21.46
CA PRO A 112 -26.77 -12.01 21.65
C PRO A 112 -26.23 -11.23 22.86
N THR A 113 -25.38 -11.84 23.69
CA THR A 113 -24.72 -11.19 24.82
C THR A 113 -23.38 -10.55 24.45
N ASP A 114 -22.78 -10.97 23.33
CA ASP A 114 -21.59 -10.33 22.76
C ASP A 114 -21.99 -9.08 21.96
N ALA A 115 -21.85 -7.91 22.60
CA ALA A 115 -22.17 -6.62 22.00
C ALA A 115 -21.40 -6.34 20.69
N LEU A 116 -20.21 -6.91 20.50
CA LEU A 116 -19.42 -6.73 19.28
C LEU A 116 -19.99 -7.56 18.13
N LEU A 117 -20.45 -8.79 18.39
CA LEU A 117 -21.16 -9.59 17.37
C LEU A 117 -22.51 -8.98 17.00
N VAL A 118 -23.23 -8.40 17.96
CA VAL A 118 -24.45 -7.62 17.69
C VAL A 118 -24.14 -6.41 16.83
N ALA A 119 -23.03 -5.70 17.07
CA ALA A 119 -22.59 -4.59 16.25
C ALA A 119 -22.24 -5.02 14.81
N VAL A 120 -21.57 -6.16 14.64
CA VAL A 120 -21.30 -6.77 13.32
C VAL A 120 -22.61 -7.07 12.59
N GLY A 121 -23.55 -7.76 13.24
CA GLY A 121 -24.86 -8.06 12.65
C GLY A 121 -25.65 -6.81 12.27
N THR A 122 -25.64 -5.78 13.12
CA THR A 122 -26.29 -4.48 12.84
C THR A 122 -25.67 -3.79 11.62
N ALA A 123 -24.33 -3.80 11.51
CA ALA A 123 -23.65 -3.24 10.34
C ALA A 123 -24.01 -3.99 9.06
N VAL A 124 -24.07 -5.33 9.10
CA VAL A 124 -24.50 -6.17 7.98
C VAL A 124 -25.95 -5.86 7.57
N GLN A 125 -26.85 -5.70 8.54
CA GLN A 125 -28.24 -5.30 8.26
C GLN A 125 -28.31 -3.95 7.55
N ASN A 126 -27.57 -2.96 8.06
CA ASN A 126 -27.53 -1.63 7.46
C ASN A 126 -27.00 -1.63 6.03
N TYR A 127 -26.01 -2.49 5.73
CA TYR A 127 -25.54 -2.70 4.35
C TYR A 127 -26.61 -3.36 3.47
N ASN A 128 -27.18 -4.48 3.94
CA ASN A 128 -28.14 -5.27 3.17
C ASN A 128 -29.41 -4.47 2.81
N THR A 129 -29.88 -3.58 3.69
CA THR A 129 -31.00 -2.67 3.42
C THR A 129 -30.72 -1.69 2.27
N VAL A 130 -29.46 -1.27 2.07
CA VAL A 130 -29.11 -0.34 0.98
C VAL A 130 -29.03 -1.07 -0.36
N VAL A 131 -28.55 -2.31 -0.37
CA VAL A 131 -28.35 -3.08 -1.62
C VAL A 131 -29.61 -3.83 -2.07
N SER A 132 -30.59 -4.05 -1.19
CA SER A 132 -31.86 -4.72 -1.54
C SER A 132 -32.63 -4.01 -2.66
N ASP A 133 -32.51 -2.68 -2.75
CA ASP A 133 -33.26 -1.86 -3.70
C ASP A 133 -32.66 -1.82 -5.11
N LYS A 134 -31.57 -2.59 -5.34
CA LYS A 134 -30.68 -2.54 -6.51
C LYS A 134 -30.05 -1.16 -6.68
N LEU A 135 -28.71 -1.10 -6.66
CA LEU A 135 -27.97 0.15 -6.81
C LEU A 135 -28.08 0.68 -8.25
N LYS A 136 -28.58 1.90 -8.43
CA LYS A 136 -28.82 2.53 -9.75
C LYS A 136 -28.11 3.87 -9.91
N THR A 137 -27.88 4.60 -8.82
CA THR A 137 -27.31 5.95 -8.86
C THR A 137 -25.96 6.02 -8.16
N ALA A 138 -25.12 7.00 -8.53
CA ALA A 138 -23.85 7.24 -7.87
C ALA A 138 -24.01 7.42 -6.34
N ALA A 139 -25.04 8.13 -5.89
CA ALA A 139 -25.33 8.32 -4.47
C ALA A 139 -25.65 7.00 -3.74
N GLN A 140 -26.40 6.09 -4.38
CA GLN A 140 -26.66 4.77 -3.82
C GLN A 140 -25.39 3.93 -3.73
N TYR A 141 -24.55 3.94 -4.77
CA TYR A 141 -23.25 3.27 -4.75
C TYR A 141 -22.32 3.82 -3.66
N GLN A 142 -22.25 5.14 -3.51
CA GLN A 142 -21.47 5.77 -2.43
C GLN A 142 -22.00 5.36 -1.05
N THR A 143 -23.32 5.35 -0.88
CA THR A 143 -23.94 4.89 0.38
C THR A 143 -23.58 3.43 0.66
N ALA A 144 -23.66 2.55 -0.35
CA ALA A 144 -23.31 1.14 -0.21
C ALA A 144 -21.83 0.96 0.17
N MET A 145 -20.90 1.68 -0.47
CA MET A 145 -19.46 1.67 -0.13
C MET A 145 -19.24 2.07 1.33
N ASN A 146 -19.84 3.18 1.77
CA ASN A 146 -19.69 3.68 3.14
C ASN A 146 -20.26 2.69 4.17
N ARG A 147 -21.39 2.03 3.86
CA ARG A 147 -21.97 1.00 4.72
C ARG A 147 -21.12 -0.26 4.77
N LEU A 148 -20.56 -0.71 3.66
CA LEU A 148 -19.68 -1.88 3.62
C LEU A 148 -18.39 -1.67 4.43
N GLN A 149 -17.80 -0.47 4.34
CA GLN A 149 -16.68 -0.08 5.21
C GLN A 149 -17.08 -0.06 6.70
N GLY A 150 -18.34 0.27 7.01
CA GLY A 150 -18.90 0.12 8.36
C GLY A 150 -18.91 -1.33 8.84
N VAL A 151 -19.22 -2.29 7.96
CA VAL A 151 -19.15 -3.73 8.25
C VAL A 151 -17.71 -4.14 8.53
N ASP A 152 -16.76 -3.75 7.67
CA ASP A 152 -15.33 -4.05 7.85
C ASP A 152 -14.81 -3.51 9.19
N ARG A 153 -15.12 -2.25 9.54
CA ARG A 153 -14.73 -1.66 10.84
C ARG A 153 -15.30 -2.44 12.03
N ALA A 154 -16.56 -2.87 11.97
CA ALA A 154 -17.15 -3.69 13.04
C ALA A 154 -16.45 -5.05 13.18
N ILE A 155 -16.11 -5.69 12.06
CA ILE A 155 -15.33 -6.95 12.03
C ILE A 155 -13.94 -6.74 12.67
N TYR A 156 -13.26 -5.64 12.33
CA TYR A 156 -11.92 -5.34 12.85
C TYR A 156 -11.94 -5.13 14.38
N VAL A 157 -12.91 -4.38 14.90
CA VAL A 157 -13.08 -4.20 16.35
C VAL A 157 -13.29 -5.55 17.05
N TRP A 158 -14.12 -6.44 16.47
CA TRP A 158 -14.31 -7.78 17.00
C TRP A 158 -13.00 -8.59 17.02
N PHE A 159 -12.24 -8.61 15.93
CA PHE A 159 -10.95 -9.31 15.88
C PHE A 159 -9.93 -8.74 16.87
N ASN A 160 -9.90 -7.43 17.09
CA ASN A 160 -9.00 -6.83 18.08
C ASN A 160 -9.34 -7.31 19.50
N GLN A 161 -10.63 -7.36 19.85
CA GLN A 161 -11.05 -7.90 21.14
C GLN A 161 -10.62 -9.36 21.29
N VAL A 162 -10.89 -10.19 20.28
CA VAL A 162 -10.51 -11.61 20.28
C VAL A 162 -9.01 -11.80 20.40
N SER A 163 -8.21 -11.02 19.68
CA SER A 163 -6.74 -11.02 19.76
C SER A 163 -6.25 -10.57 21.14
N GLY A 164 -6.95 -9.63 21.78
CA GLY A 164 -6.62 -9.16 23.13
C GLY A 164 -6.82 -10.22 24.22
N VAL A 165 -7.77 -11.14 24.04
CA VAL A 165 -8.09 -12.18 25.04
C VAL A 165 -7.58 -13.58 24.71
N ASN A 166 -7.29 -13.88 23.44
CA ASN A 166 -6.87 -15.21 23.01
C ASN A 166 -5.50 -15.18 22.32
N GLN A 167 -4.66 -16.16 22.62
CA GLN A 167 -3.39 -16.34 21.92
C GLN A 167 -3.56 -16.64 20.42
N ARG A 168 -4.64 -17.34 20.06
CA ARG A 168 -5.02 -17.70 18.69
C ARG A 168 -6.41 -17.16 18.40
N LEU A 169 -6.62 -16.57 17.23
CA LEU A 169 -7.96 -16.08 16.85
C LEU A 169 -8.96 -17.23 16.80
N SER A 170 -8.51 -18.39 16.32
CA SER A 170 -9.27 -19.64 16.23
C SER A 170 -9.70 -20.24 17.58
N ALA A 171 -9.21 -19.73 18.71
CA ALA A 171 -9.70 -20.14 20.03
C ALA A 171 -11.09 -19.57 20.34
N SER A 172 -11.51 -18.50 19.64
CA SER A 172 -12.88 -18.00 19.74
C SER A 172 -13.85 -18.94 19.01
N PRO A 173 -14.98 -19.35 19.63
CA PRO A 173 -15.96 -20.23 18.98
C PRO A 173 -16.63 -19.60 17.75
N HIS A 174 -16.56 -18.26 17.62
CA HIS A 174 -17.18 -17.53 16.50
C HIS A 174 -16.19 -17.15 15.39
N TYR A 175 -14.90 -17.51 15.53
CA TYR A 175 -13.84 -17.17 14.57
C TYR A 175 -14.18 -17.57 13.14
N ALA A 176 -14.56 -18.84 12.92
CA ALA A 176 -14.83 -19.35 11.57
C ALA A 176 -15.95 -18.56 10.87
N THR A 177 -17.01 -18.22 11.62
CA THR A 177 -18.16 -17.47 11.10
C THR A 177 -17.78 -16.04 10.73
N VAL A 178 -17.08 -15.31 11.63
CA VAL A 178 -16.67 -13.93 11.35
C VAL A 178 -15.60 -13.87 10.25
N LYS A 179 -14.68 -14.85 10.20
CA LYS A 179 -13.70 -14.97 9.11
C LYS A 179 -14.38 -15.20 7.76
N SER A 180 -15.41 -16.05 7.71
CA SER A 180 -16.22 -16.25 6.51
C SER A 180 -16.94 -14.96 6.08
N LEU A 181 -17.43 -14.16 7.02
CA LEU A 181 -18.00 -12.84 6.72
C LEU A 181 -16.94 -11.93 6.09
N THR A 182 -15.71 -11.90 6.59
CA THR A 182 -14.65 -11.07 6.01
C THR A 182 -14.39 -11.43 4.54
N SER A 183 -14.31 -12.71 4.21
CA SER A 183 -14.17 -13.13 2.80
C SER A 183 -15.37 -12.70 1.96
N ALA A 184 -16.59 -12.71 2.53
CA ALA A 184 -17.77 -12.20 1.84
C ALA A 184 -17.72 -10.67 1.64
N THR A 185 -17.28 -9.89 2.62
CA THR A 185 -17.14 -8.43 2.48
C THR A 185 -16.03 -8.05 1.49
N GLU A 186 -14.92 -8.79 1.44
CA GLU A 186 -13.88 -8.63 0.43
C GLU A 186 -14.42 -8.84 -0.99
N LYS A 187 -15.17 -9.93 -1.21
CA LYS A 187 -15.82 -10.19 -2.52
C LYS A 187 -16.88 -9.15 -2.88
N GLU A 188 -17.57 -8.60 -1.89
CA GLU A 188 -18.53 -7.54 -2.14
C GLU A 188 -17.85 -6.21 -2.48
N HIS A 189 -16.73 -5.89 -1.80
CA HIS A 189 -15.87 -4.75 -2.13
C HIS A 189 -15.34 -4.87 -3.57
N GLU A 190 -14.84 -6.05 -3.98
CA GLU A 190 -14.39 -6.33 -5.35
C GLU A 190 -15.46 -5.97 -6.38
N LYS A 191 -16.72 -6.35 -6.13
CA LYS A 191 -17.84 -6.06 -7.04
C LYS A 191 -18.17 -4.58 -7.09
N LEU A 192 -18.40 -3.94 -5.94
CA LEU A 192 -18.74 -2.52 -5.87
C LEU A 192 -17.68 -1.66 -6.55
N ILE A 193 -16.41 -1.94 -6.30
CA ILE A 193 -15.29 -1.24 -6.93
C ILE A 193 -15.27 -1.48 -8.44
N ASP A 194 -15.46 -2.72 -8.89
CA ASP A 194 -15.47 -3.01 -10.33
C ASP A 194 -16.62 -2.32 -11.08
N SER A 195 -17.79 -2.23 -10.45
CA SER A 195 -18.97 -1.53 -10.99
C SER A 195 -18.83 -0.01 -10.99
N THR A 196 -18.08 0.55 -10.04
CA THR A 196 -18.01 2.01 -9.83
C THR A 196 -16.70 2.66 -10.27
N LYS A 197 -15.66 1.89 -10.59
CA LYS A 197 -14.32 2.41 -10.92
C LYS A 197 -14.27 3.51 -11.99
N ASN A 198 -15.24 3.54 -12.91
CA ASN A 198 -15.34 4.53 -13.99
C ASN A 198 -16.37 5.66 -13.70
N MET A 199 -17.05 5.62 -12.55
CA MET A 199 -18.03 6.62 -12.15
C MET A 199 -17.31 7.75 -11.40
N LEU A 200 -17.21 8.94 -12.01
CA LEU A 200 -16.49 10.09 -11.44
C LEU A 200 -17.13 10.65 -10.16
N ASP A 201 -18.42 10.37 -9.97
CA ASP A 201 -19.22 10.82 -8.83
C ASP A 201 -19.26 9.80 -7.69
N VAL A 202 -18.55 8.67 -7.82
CA VAL A 202 -18.41 7.67 -6.76
C VAL A 202 -16.94 7.59 -6.35
N LEU A 203 -16.69 7.79 -5.06
CA LEU A 203 -15.38 7.62 -4.46
C LEU A 203 -15.26 6.20 -3.90
N PRO A 204 -14.18 5.48 -4.19
CA PRO A 204 -13.96 4.12 -3.71
C PRO A 204 -13.50 4.07 -2.24
N PHE A 205 -13.39 5.22 -1.59
CA PHE A 205 -12.87 5.41 -0.23
C PHE A 205 -13.77 6.35 0.57
N ASP A 206 -13.60 6.35 1.90
CA ASP A 206 -14.29 7.25 2.82
C ASP A 206 -13.81 8.71 2.58
N ASP A 207 -14.72 9.61 2.22
CA ASP A 207 -14.41 11.01 1.93
C ASP A 207 -14.80 11.97 3.06
N ILE A 208 -15.23 11.43 4.20
CA ILE A 208 -15.55 12.21 5.40
C ILE A 208 -14.31 12.97 5.86
N GLY A 209 -14.47 14.29 6.03
CA GLY A 209 -13.40 15.19 6.49
C GLY A 209 -12.42 15.65 5.41
N LEU A 210 -12.52 15.16 4.17
CA LEU A 210 -11.67 15.62 3.07
C LEU A 210 -12.16 16.95 2.49
N LEU A 211 -11.23 17.84 2.16
CA LEU A 211 -11.54 19.10 1.46
C LEU A 211 -11.73 18.84 -0.04
N GLU A 212 -12.55 19.65 -0.72
CA GLU A 212 -12.82 19.47 -2.17
C GLU A 212 -11.57 19.45 -3.07
N PRO A 213 -10.51 20.26 -2.84
CA PRO A 213 -9.26 20.12 -3.59
C PRO A 213 -8.60 18.75 -3.41
N GLU A 214 -8.59 18.23 -2.17
CA GLU A 214 -8.05 16.91 -1.87
C GLU A 214 -8.89 15.80 -2.53
N LYS A 215 -10.23 15.88 -2.44
CA LYS A 215 -11.12 14.95 -3.15
C LYS A 215 -10.85 14.95 -4.65
N THR A 216 -10.65 16.11 -5.26
CA THR A 216 -10.35 16.23 -6.70
C THR A 216 -9.01 15.58 -7.06
N GLN A 217 -7.98 15.78 -6.23
CA GLN A 217 -6.68 15.13 -6.39
C GLN A 217 -6.81 13.61 -6.31
N LEU A 218 -7.52 13.09 -5.30
CA LEU A 218 -7.70 11.67 -5.09
C LEU A 218 -8.59 11.01 -6.16
N LYS A 219 -9.60 11.72 -6.68
CA LYS A 219 -10.35 11.29 -7.88
C LYS A 219 -9.42 11.12 -9.07
N THR A 220 -8.51 12.07 -9.27
CA THR A 220 -7.53 12.01 -10.36
C THR A 220 -6.60 10.81 -10.18
N LEU A 221 -6.02 10.64 -8.98
CA LEU A 221 -5.18 9.50 -8.62
C LEU A 221 -5.90 8.17 -8.88
N TRP A 222 -7.14 8.02 -8.41
CA TRP A 222 -7.94 6.82 -8.62
C TRP A 222 -8.18 6.53 -10.11
N GLN A 223 -8.53 7.56 -10.88
CA GLN A 223 -8.72 7.43 -12.33
C GLN A 223 -7.42 7.13 -13.09
N GLU A 224 -6.26 7.49 -12.56
CA GLU A 224 -4.98 7.10 -13.12
C GLU A 224 -4.65 5.64 -12.83
N ILE A 225 -4.92 5.17 -11.60
CA ILE A 225 -4.74 3.78 -11.18
C ILE A 225 -5.67 2.84 -11.98
N VAL A 226 -6.98 3.10 -11.99
CA VAL A 226 -7.98 2.23 -12.63
C VAL A 226 -7.72 2.04 -14.12
N ASN A 227 -7.30 3.13 -14.79
CA ASN A 227 -7.04 3.16 -16.23
C ASN A 227 -5.58 2.85 -16.58
N ASN A 228 -4.73 2.46 -15.62
CA ASN A 228 -3.29 2.20 -15.81
C ASN A 228 -2.56 3.36 -16.52
N ARG A 229 -2.93 4.61 -16.23
CA ARG A 229 -2.34 5.82 -16.84
C ARG A 229 -1.21 6.43 -16.01
N GLY A 230 -1.19 6.15 -14.71
CA GLY A 230 -0.19 6.67 -13.77
C GLY A 230 1.07 5.82 -13.67
N LYS A 231 1.82 5.96 -12.57
CA LYS A 231 3.01 5.12 -12.28
C LYS A 231 2.67 3.81 -11.60
N ILE A 232 1.51 3.73 -10.96
CA ILE A 232 0.98 2.46 -10.45
C ILE A 232 0.28 1.73 -11.60
N GLN A 233 0.69 0.49 -11.85
CA GLN A 233 0.28 -0.33 -13.00
C GLN A 233 -0.21 -1.68 -12.50
N ILE A 234 -1.52 -1.96 -12.67
CA ILE A 234 -2.11 -3.24 -12.24
C ILE A 234 -2.18 -4.19 -13.44
N LEU A 235 -1.49 -5.33 -13.32
CA LEU A 235 -1.30 -6.31 -14.38
C LEU A 235 -1.80 -7.70 -13.96
N GLY A 236 -2.09 -8.56 -14.93
CA GLY A 236 -2.59 -9.93 -14.72
C GLY A 236 -4.05 -10.12 -15.09
N SER A 237 -4.64 -11.20 -14.57
CA SER A 237 -6.02 -11.62 -14.84
C SER A 237 -7.04 -10.56 -14.41
N THR A 238 -8.24 -10.63 -15.01
CA THR A 238 -9.34 -9.72 -14.66
C THR A 238 -9.69 -9.83 -13.17
N SER A 239 -9.78 -11.05 -12.64
CA SER A 239 -10.09 -11.29 -11.22
C SER A 239 -9.02 -10.69 -10.30
N TYR A 240 -7.73 -10.87 -10.63
CA TYR A 240 -6.64 -10.26 -9.88
C TYR A 240 -6.73 -8.72 -9.88
N LYS A 241 -6.96 -8.11 -11.05
CA LYS A 241 -7.13 -6.65 -11.16
C LYS A 241 -8.31 -6.13 -10.35
N LYS A 242 -9.43 -6.86 -10.28
CA LYS A 242 -10.58 -6.49 -9.44
C LYS A 242 -10.19 -6.48 -7.96
N ARG A 243 -9.55 -7.55 -7.49
CA ARG A 243 -9.04 -7.66 -6.11
C ARG A 243 -8.07 -6.54 -5.74
N VAL A 244 -7.01 -6.33 -6.53
CA VAL A 244 -6.01 -5.29 -6.23
C VAL A 244 -6.64 -3.89 -6.21
N ARG A 245 -7.60 -3.59 -7.10
CA ARG A 245 -8.31 -2.30 -7.05
C ARG A 245 -9.11 -2.14 -5.75
N ALA A 246 -9.75 -3.20 -5.27
CA ALA A 246 -10.48 -3.16 -4.00
C ALA A 246 -9.53 -3.02 -2.80
N GLU A 247 -8.37 -3.67 -2.82
CA GLU A 247 -7.33 -3.49 -1.79
C GLU A 247 -6.78 -2.05 -1.79
N LEU A 248 -6.46 -1.49 -2.96
CA LEU A 248 -6.02 -0.09 -3.11
C LEU A 248 -7.08 0.92 -2.68
N ALA A 249 -8.36 0.63 -2.92
CA ALA A 249 -9.47 1.45 -2.45
C ALA A 249 -9.52 1.51 -0.91
N LYS A 250 -9.31 0.38 -0.23
CA LYS A 250 -9.21 0.34 1.24
C LYS A 250 -8.00 1.12 1.75
N ILE A 251 -6.85 0.99 1.08
CA ILE A 251 -5.64 1.78 1.39
C ILE A 251 -5.94 3.29 1.25
N LEU A 252 -6.64 3.73 0.20
CA LEU A 252 -7.02 5.14 0.00
C LEU A 252 -7.98 5.71 1.07
N SER A 253 -8.70 4.87 1.80
CA SER A 253 -9.53 5.34 2.92
C SER A 253 -8.71 5.89 4.09
N SER A 254 -7.42 5.57 4.15
CA SER A 254 -6.52 5.95 5.23
C SER A 254 -5.62 7.15 4.84
N PRO A 255 -5.39 8.15 5.72
CA PRO A 255 -4.42 9.22 5.47
C PRO A 255 -3.04 8.74 5.01
N THR A 256 -2.49 7.71 5.67
CA THR A 256 -1.19 7.14 5.34
C THR A 256 -1.20 6.55 3.93
N GLY A 257 -2.23 5.78 3.59
CA GLY A 257 -2.39 5.18 2.28
C GLY A 257 -2.58 6.20 1.15
N ARG A 258 -3.33 7.28 1.37
CA ARG A 258 -3.46 8.37 0.39
C ARG A 258 -2.13 9.00 0.03
N ARG A 259 -1.31 9.31 1.04
CA ARG A 259 0.01 9.88 0.83
C ARG A 259 0.94 8.92 0.10
N MET A 260 1.00 7.67 0.55
CA MET A 260 1.82 6.63 -0.07
C MET A 260 1.45 6.45 -1.55
N LEU A 261 0.18 6.24 -1.86
CA LEU A 261 -0.27 6.03 -3.24
C LEU A 261 -0.07 7.27 -4.12
N THR A 262 -0.24 8.48 -3.58
CA THR A 262 0.10 9.72 -4.29
C THR A 262 1.58 9.80 -4.62
N PHE A 263 2.45 9.52 -3.65
CA PHE A 263 3.90 9.50 -3.84
C PHE A 263 4.32 8.46 -4.90
N LEU A 264 3.83 7.23 -4.76
CA LEU A 264 4.11 6.13 -5.71
C LEU A 264 3.67 6.47 -7.13
N ASN A 265 2.53 7.16 -7.27
CA ASN A 265 1.98 7.52 -8.56
C ASN A 265 2.65 8.75 -9.21
N THR A 266 3.40 9.56 -8.44
CA THR A 266 4.07 10.77 -8.94
C THR A 266 5.25 10.41 -9.88
N PRO A 267 5.33 10.97 -11.10
CA PRO A 267 6.49 10.85 -11.97
C PRO A 267 7.74 11.51 -11.39
N LYS A 268 8.92 10.99 -11.72
CA LYS A 268 10.18 11.63 -11.28
C LYS A 268 10.45 12.90 -12.09
N PRO A 269 11.07 13.94 -11.50
CA PRO A 269 11.50 15.12 -12.26
C PRO A 269 12.41 14.74 -13.43
N GLY A 270 12.20 15.32 -14.61
CA GLY A 270 12.99 15.06 -15.82
C GLY A 270 12.72 13.72 -16.51
N GLU A 271 11.77 12.92 -16.01
CA GLU A 271 11.46 11.61 -16.56
C GLU A 271 10.78 11.69 -17.94
N ILE A 272 11.40 11.07 -18.96
CA ILE A 272 10.86 11.03 -20.32
C ILE A 272 9.83 9.91 -20.43
N ARG A 273 8.56 10.28 -20.62
CA ARG A 273 7.44 9.32 -20.76
C ARG A 273 7.72 8.28 -21.84
N GLY A 274 7.53 7.01 -21.50
CA GLY A 274 7.69 5.88 -22.42
C GLY A 274 9.12 5.34 -22.55
N SER A 275 10.13 6.05 -22.05
CA SER A 275 11.50 5.53 -21.96
C SER A 275 11.58 4.30 -21.05
N LEU A 276 12.61 3.47 -21.24
CA LEU A 276 12.84 2.31 -20.37
C LEU A 276 13.02 2.74 -18.91
N GLN A 277 13.80 3.80 -18.65
CA GLN A 277 13.95 4.33 -17.31
C GLN A 277 12.60 4.72 -16.71
N ALA A 278 11.73 5.34 -17.51
CA ALA A 278 10.42 5.74 -17.03
C ALA A 278 9.50 4.56 -16.70
N LYS A 279 9.71 3.41 -17.35
CA LYS A 279 9.03 2.15 -17.03
C LYS A 279 9.62 1.48 -15.79
N LEU A 280 10.95 1.52 -15.63
CA LEU A 280 11.63 1.00 -14.45
C LEU A 280 11.28 1.76 -13.17
N ASN A 281 10.81 3.01 -13.27
CA ASN A 281 10.29 3.79 -12.15
C ASN A 281 8.81 3.54 -11.81
N ASN A 282 8.11 2.66 -12.54
CA ASN A 282 6.71 2.31 -12.25
C ASN A 282 6.62 1.32 -11.09
N ILE A 283 5.45 1.28 -10.46
CA ILE A 283 5.08 0.23 -9.52
C ILE A 283 4.16 -0.75 -10.26
N TYR A 284 4.67 -1.93 -10.56
CA TYR A 284 3.90 -2.99 -11.21
C TYR A 284 3.34 -3.93 -10.16
N ILE A 285 2.02 -3.94 -9.98
CA ILE A 285 1.34 -4.87 -9.10
C ILE A 285 0.81 -6.03 -9.96
N SER A 286 1.35 -7.24 -9.80
CA SER A 286 0.93 -8.40 -10.61
C SER A 286 1.04 -9.75 -9.92
N GLU A 287 0.12 -10.66 -10.26
CA GLU A 287 0.15 -12.06 -9.81
C GLU A 287 1.27 -12.90 -10.41
N LYS A 288 1.85 -12.49 -11.56
CA LYS A 288 2.89 -13.26 -12.25
C LYS A 288 3.93 -12.36 -12.88
N LEU A 289 5.19 -12.79 -12.83
CA LEU A 289 6.30 -12.07 -13.43
C LEU A 289 6.11 -11.92 -14.93
N THR A 290 5.57 -12.95 -15.60
CA THR A 290 5.35 -12.96 -17.05
C THR A 290 4.42 -11.84 -17.56
N ASN A 291 3.61 -11.25 -16.67
CA ASN A 291 2.71 -10.15 -17.00
C ASN A 291 3.46 -8.81 -17.18
N LEU A 292 4.66 -8.68 -16.63
CA LEU A 292 5.48 -7.48 -16.77
C LEU A 292 5.85 -7.23 -18.25
N PRO A 293 5.97 -5.95 -18.67
CA PRO A 293 6.47 -5.60 -19.99
C PRO A 293 7.81 -6.30 -20.28
N LYS A 294 7.97 -6.82 -21.51
CA LYS A 294 9.15 -7.63 -21.90
C LYS A 294 10.47 -6.87 -21.69
N ASP A 295 10.48 -5.58 -21.96
CA ASP A 295 11.65 -4.71 -21.79
C ASP A 295 11.98 -4.46 -20.31
N VAL A 296 10.97 -4.32 -19.44
CA VAL A 296 11.15 -4.24 -17.98
C VAL A 296 11.72 -5.54 -17.43
N ARG A 297 11.18 -6.70 -17.84
CA ARG A 297 11.73 -8.01 -17.45
C ARG A 297 13.16 -8.20 -17.90
N LYS A 298 13.46 -7.88 -19.16
CA LYS A 298 14.82 -7.97 -19.71
C LYS A 298 15.80 -7.07 -18.94
N ALA A 299 15.35 -5.91 -18.48
CA ALA A 299 16.14 -4.98 -17.70
C ALA A 299 16.24 -5.36 -16.21
N SER A 300 15.49 -6.37 -15.75
CA SER A 300 15.46 -6.86 -14.37
C SER A 300 15.65 -8.39 -14.36
N PRO A 301 16.81 -8.90 -14.84
CA PRO A 301 17.04 -10.33 -15.04
C PRO A 301 16.93 -11.15 -13.76
N ASP A 302 17.12 -10.53 -12.60
CA ASP A 302 17.15 -11.20 -11.30
C ASP A 302 15.76 -11.30 -10.64
N LEU A 303 14.70 -10.78 -11.29
CA LEU A 303 13.34 -10.99 -10.81
C LEU A 303 12.98 -12.47 -10.88
N VAL A 304 12.51 -13.01 -9.76
CA VAL A 304 11.95 -14.35 -9.66
C VAL A 304 10.43 -14.30 -9.54
N GLU A 305 9.77 -15.37 -9.94
CA GLU A 305 8.34 -15.54 -9.69
C GLU A 305 8.15 -15.71 -8.18
N GLN A 306 7.35 -14.82 -7.58
CA GLN A 306 7.10 -14.85 -6.15
C GLN A 306 5.95 -15.78 -5.81
N ILE A 307 6.11 -16.53 -4.71
CA ILE A 307 5.09 -17.45 -4.17
C ILE A 307 4.24 -16.81 -3.06
N GLY A 308 4.65 -15.66 -2.55
CA GLY A 308 3.97 -14.89 -1.51
C GLY A 308 4.01 -13.40 -1.82
N SER A 309 3.36 -12.59 -0.97
CA SER A 309 3.40 -11.14 -1.12
C SER A 309 4.82 -10.64 -0.86
N GLU A 310 5.35 -9.87 -1.81
CA GLU A 310 6.68 -9.28 -1.75
C GLU A 310 6.77 -8.11 -2.74
N ALA A 311 7.54 -7.08 -2.37
CA ALA A 311 8.03 -6.05 -3.27
C ALA A 311 9.51 -6.28 -3.63
N THR A 312 9.79 -6.46 -4.92
CA THR A 312 11.14 -6.59 -5.46
C THR A 312 11.47 -5.39 -6.35
N PRO A 313 12.64 -4.77 -6.20
CA PRO A 313 13.03 -3.61 -7.02
C PRO A 313 13.27 -3.95 -8.50
N LEU A 314 13.09 -2.96 -9.38
CA LEU A 314 13.28 -3.11 -10.84
C LEU A 314 14.65 -2.60 -11.31
N GLY A 315 15.12 -3.09 -12.45
CA GLY A 315 16.26 -2.49 -13.18
C GLY A 315 17.64 -2.85 -12.63
N ILE A 316 17.68 -3.78 -11.67
CA ILE A 316 18.89 -4.26 -11.02
C ILE A 316 19.49 -5.40 -11.86
N LYS A 317 20.82 -5.37 -11.99
CA LYS A 317 21.59 -6.31 -12.82
C LYS A 317 22.53 -7.22 -12.02
N ASP A 318 22.39 -7.26 -10.70
CA ASP A 318 23.19 -8.15 -9.86
C ASP A 318 22.36 -9.37 -9.47
N LEU A 319 23.01 -10.54 -9.51
CA LEU A 319 22.48 -11.88 -9.16
C LEU A 319 21.74 -11.97 -7.81
N ASP A 320 21.81 -10.93 -6.99
CA ASP A 320 20.93 -10.72 -5.86
C ASP A 320 20.31 -9.30 -5.99
N PRO A 321 19.02 -9.20 -6.35
CA PRO A 321 18.38 -7.92 -6.60
C PRO A 321 18.20 -7.09 -5.33
N LEU A 322 18.20 -7.73 -4.17
CA LEU A 322 18.26 -7.03 -2.88
C LEU A 322 19.70 -6.55 -2.60
N ARG A 323 20.71 -7.07 -3.33
CA ARG A 323 22.11 -6.63 -3.23
C ARG A 323 22.50 -5.40 -4.04
N SER A 324 21.78 -5.02 -5.09
CA SER A 324 22.24 -3.89 -5.93
C SER A 324 21.54 -2.56 -5.70
N ILE A 325 20.42 -2.51 -4.95
CA ILE A 325 20.00 -1.19 -4.46
C ILE A 325 21.03 -0.79 -3.42
N GLU A 326 21.90 0.12 -3.80
CA GLU A 326 22.67 0.90 -2.85
C GLU A 326 21.65 1.59 -1.93
N ALA A 327 21.51 1.02 -0.73
CA ALA A 327 20.70 1.52 0.37
C ALA A 327 21.08 2.97 0.73
N VAL A 328 20.38 3.53 1.71
CA VAL A 328 20.82 4.78 2.32
C VAL A 328 22.31 4.75 2.64
N THR A 329 23.03 5.79 2.26
CA THR A 329 24.50 5.85 2.38
C THR A 329 24.87 6.66 3.61
N GLU A 330 25.65 6.07 4.52
CA GLU A 330 26.20 6.82 5.65
C GLU A 330 27.10 7.93 5.11
N VAL A 331 26.85 9.17 5.51
CA VAL A 331 27.69 10.30 5.13
C VAL A 331 28.96 10.24 5.98
N THR A 332 29.98 9.58 5.46
CA THR A 332 31.32 9.58 6.04
C THR A 332 31.99 10.92 5.73
N SER A 333 31.53 12.01 6.33
CA SER A 333 32.38 13.20 6.38
C SER A 333 33.67 12.84 7.11
N SER A 334 34.82 13.31 6.61
CA SER A 334 36.08 13.39 7.37
C SER A 334 35.79 13.80 8.82
N PRO A 335 36.58 13.29 9.80
CA PRO A 335 36.28 13.30 11.24
C PRO A 335 35.57 14.58 11.62
N ILE A 336 34.33 14.42 12.10
CA ILE A 336 33.41 15.48 12.49
C ILE A 336 34.23 16.54 13.23
N ASP A 337 34.43 17.68 12.58
CA ASP A 337 34.90 18.86 13.30
C ASP A 337 33.80 19.14 14.35
N PRO A 338 34.08 19.05 15.65
CA PRO A 338 33.10 19.34 16.69
C PRO A 338 32.57 20.78 16.62
N LEU A 339 33.13 21.63 15.74
CA LEU A 339 32.67 22.98 15.42
C LEU A 339 31.88 23.09 14.11
N ALA A 340 31.66 21.99 13.37
CA ALA A 340 30.82 22.00 12.19
C ALA A 340 29.41 22.47 12.57
N ALA A 341 28.83 23.33 11.71
CA ALA A 341 27.51 23.92 11.94
C ALA A 341 26.47 22.86 12.34
N PRO A 342 25.51 23.19 13.21
CA PRO A 342 24.46 22.27 13.63
C PRO A 342 23.83 21.57 12.43
N LEU A 343 23.51 20.29 12.58
CA LEU A 343 22.70 19.55 11.62
C LEU A 343 21.48 20.40 11.21
N ASP A 344 21.37 20.72 9.91
CA ASP A 344 20.12 21.28 9.41
C ASP A 344 19.04 20.20 9.54
N ALA A 345 18.23 20.32 10.59
CA ALA A 345 17.16 19.39 10.92
C ALA A 345 16.11 19.28 9.81
N THR A 346 16.07 20.24 8.87
CA THR A 346 15.20 20.17 7.68
C THR A 346 15.76 19.26 6.59
N GLU A 347 17.09 19.14 6.50
CA GLU A 347 17.77 18.33 5.48
C GLU A 347 17.94 16.87 5.95
N TYR A 348 18.28 16.68 7.23
CA TYR A 348 18.46 15.38 7.89
C TYR A 348 17.70 15.37 9.22
N PRO A 349 16.38 15.16 9.22
CA PRO A 349 15.60 15.05 10.44
C PRO A 349 16.13 13.94 11.34
N SER A 350 16.13 14.20 12.65
CA SER A 350 16.54 13.21 13.65
C SER A 350 15.50 12.10 13.77
N VAL A 351 15.98 10.86 13.87
CA VAL A 351 15.20 9.64 14.02
C VAL A 351 15.70 8.89 15.24
N ASP A 352 14.76 8.39 16.03
CA ASP A 352 14.97 7.47 17.15
C ASP A 352 13.80 6.47 17.21
N SER A 353 13.79 5.57 18.19
CA SER A 353 12.74 4.57 18.36
C SER A 353 11.33 5.14 18.57
N THR A 354 11.20 6.40 18.96
CA THR A 354 9.93 7.10 19.19
C THR A 354 9.50 7.96 17.99
N HIS A 355 10.43 8.21 17.06
CA HIS A 355 10.24 9.05 15.89
C HIS A 355 10.58 8.30 14.58
N LEU A 356 10.32 6.99 14.52
CA LEU A 356 10.55 6.18 13.32
C LEU A 356 9.86 6.75 12.08
N SER A 357 8.70 7.38 12.27
CA SER A 357 7.91 7.99 11.20
C SER A 357 8.68 9.10 10.48
N ASN A 358 9.64 9.77 11.14
CA ASN A 358 10.46 10.80 10.52
C ASN A 358 11.24 10.29 9.29
N VAL A 359 11.62 9.01 9.24
CA VAL A 359 12.26 8.42 8.04
C VAL A 359 11.29 8.46 6.86
N ARG A 360 10.05 7.99 7.06
CA ARG A 360 8.98 7.99 6.05
C ARG A 360 8.63 9.42 5.61
N GLU A 361 8.48 10.32 6.59
CA GLU A 361 8.16 11.72 6.35
C GLU A 361 9.23 12.40 5.48
N ALA A 362 10.51 12.18 5.81
CA ALA A 362 11.66 12.66 5.07
C ALA A 362 11.69 12.08 3.64
N ALA A 363 11.54 10.76 3.52
CA ALA A 363 11.64 10.05 2.25
C ALA A 363 10.53 10.43 1.26
N TRP A 364 9.28 10.54 1.74
CA TRP A 364 8.12 10.74 0.88
C TRP A 364 7.72 12.21 0.74
N GLY A 365 8.19 13.07 1.66
CA GLY A 365 7.97 14.53 1.62
C GLY A 365 8.79 15.24 0.54
N GLY A 366 9.88 14.62 0.07
CA GLY A 366 10.68 15.10 -1.08
C GLY A 366 11.58 16.31 -0.80
N THR A 367 11.61 16.82 0.44
CA THR A 367 12.45 17.96 0.83
C THR A 367 13.74 17.54 1.53
N ALA A 368 13.73 16.43 2.26
CA ALA A 368 14.89 15.94 2.99
C ALA A 368 15.87 15.23 2.06
N ARG A 369 17.16 15.29 2.37
CA ARG A 369 18.18 14.50 1.66
C ARG A 369 18.42 13.15 2.31
N GLY A 370 17.91 12.93 3.51
CA GLY A 370 18.20 11.75 4.30
C GLY A 370 17.59 11.83 5.69
N PHE A 371 18.20 11.13 6.64
CA PHE A 371 17.86 11.23 8.06
C PHE A 371 19.12 11.12 8.93
N ALA A 372 19.02 11.51 10.20
CA ALA A 372 20.08 11.36 11.17
C ALA A 372 19.64 10.44 12.33
N ILE A 373 20.52 9.53 12.75
CA ILE A 373 20.29 8.67 13.91
C ILE A 373 21.60 8.49 14.67
N ASN A 374 21.56 8.66 15.99
CA ASN A 374 22.76 8.61 16.87
C ASN A 374 23.93 9.48 16.35
N GLY A 375 23.62 10.68 15.86
CA GLY A 375 24.62 11.62 15.33
C GLY A 375 25.20 11.27 13.96
N LYS A 376 24.85 10.11 13.38
CA LYS A 376 25.23 9.71 12.02
C LYS A 376 24.17 10.15 11.02
N LYS A 377 24.60 10.64 9.85
CA LYS A 377 23.70 11.00 8.75
C LYS A 377 23.65 9.88 7.72
N TYR A 378 22.47 9.63 7.19
CA TYR A 378 22.23 8.68 6.11
C TYR A 378 21.52 9.41 4.98
N THR A 379 22.10 9.43 3.78
CA THR A 379 21.54 10.09 2.60
C THR A 379 20.71 9.10 1.79
N PHE A 380 19.56 9.55 1.30
CA PHE A 380 18.75 8.80 0.35
C PHE A 380 19.45 8.70 -0.99
N ASN A 381 19.46 7.51 -1.58
CA ASN A 381 20.17 7.30 -2.84
C ASN A 381 19.45 8.01 -3.99
N ALA A 382 20.22 8.64 -4.89
CA ALA A 382 19.68 9.20 -6.14
C ALA A 382 19.26 8.11 -7.14
N ASN A 383 19.93 6.95 -7.11
CA ASN A 383 19.66 5.76 -7.94
C ASN A 383 18.41 5.02 -7.45
N THR A 384 17.28 5.68 -7.59
CA THR A 384 15.97 5.18 -7.17
C THR A 384 15.32 4.38 -8.29
N THR A 385 14.48 3.41 -7.93
CA THR A 385 13.77 2.57 -8.90
C THR A 385 12.33 2.31 -8.49
N GLY A 386 11.53 1.80 -9.40
CA GLY A 386 10.20 1.28 -9.11
C GLY A 386 10.26 -0.14 -8.54
N ALA A 387 9.11 -0.80 -8.49
CA ALA A 387 9.00 -2.11 -7.88
C ALA A 387 8.08 -3.04 -8.68
N TYR A 388 8.42 -4.33 -8.67
CA TYR A 388 7.48 -5.42 -8.93
C TYR A 388 6.89 -5.85 -7.58
N VAL A 389 5.58 -5.64 -7.41
CA VAL A 389 4.85 -5.97 -6.20
C VAL A 389 3.91 -7.13 -6.49
N THR A 390 3.94 -8.12 -5.62
CA THR A 390 2.98 -9.21 -5.59
C THR A 390 2.13 -9.11 -4.31
N SER A 391 0.87 -9.50 -4.41
CA SER A 391 -0.06 -9.53 -3.27
C SER A 391 -0.89 -10.79 -3.38
N PHE A 392 -0.83 -11.64 -2.37
CA PHE A 392 -1.62 -12.85 -2.25
C PHE A 392 -2.48 -12.77 -0.98
N PRO A 393 -3.73 -13.25 -1.04
CA PRO A 393 -4.64 -13.13 0.09
C PRO A 393 -4.24 -14.06 1.24
N GLY A 394 -4.24 -13.52 2.47
CA GLY A 394 -4.55 -14.27 3.69
C GLY A 394 -3.55 -15.33 4.17
N GLN A 395 -2.24 -15.08 4.09
CA GLN A 395 -1.23 -16.09 4.43
C GLN A 395 -0.29 -15.76 5.60
N SER A 396 -0.46 -14.64 6.32
CA SER A 396 0.43 -14.35 7.45
C SER A 396 -0.22 -14.64 8.80
N LEU A 397 0.55 -15.30 9.66
CA LEU A 397 0.30 -15.36 11.08
C LEU A 397 1.14 -14.28 11.72
N ASP A 398 0.52 -13.13 11.98
CA ASP A 398 1.21 -11.98 12.56
C ASP A 398 0.92 -11.89 14.06
N ALA A 399 1.86 -11.29 14.80
CA ALA A 399 1.78 -11.14 16.24
C ALA A 399 1.35 -9.72 16.63
N ALA A 400 0.44 -9.61 17.59
CA ALA A 400 -0.01 -8.36 18.19
C ALA A 400 1.11 -7.71 18.98
N LYS A 401 1.29 -6.39 18.82
CA LYS A 401 2.28 -5.62 19.58
C LYS A 401 2.04 -5.74 21.10
N GLY A 402 3.05 -6.22 21.82
CA GLY A 402 3.11 -6.28 23.28
C GLY A 402 2.52 -7.55 23.89
N THR A 403 1.52 -8.19 23.26
CA THR A 403 0.93 -9.45 23.76
C THR A 403 1.40 -10.67 22.99
N ARG A 404 1.92 -10.49 21.77
CA ARG A 404 2.29 -11.55 20.83
C ARG A 404 1.17 -12.55 20.50
N ASN A 405 -0.08 -12.16 20.72
CA ASN A 405 -1.24 -12.94 20.30
C ASN A 405 -1.42 -12.86 18.78
N GLU A 406 -2.10 -13.82 18.17
CA GLU A 406 -2.42 -13.78 16.74
C GLU A 406 -3.31 -12.56 16.43
N ILE A 407 -2.95 -11.77 15.41
CA ILE A 407 -3.79 -10.67 14.89
C ILE A 407 -4.42 -11.03 13.56
N PHE A 408 -5.54 -10.37 13.28
CA PHE A 408 -6.18 -10.45 11.98
C PHE A 408 -5.40 -9.60 10.95
N ASN A 409 -4.94 -10.23 9.86
CA ASN A 409 -4.25 -9.54 8.76
C ASN A 409 -5.06 -9.60 7.46
N PRO A 410 -5.83 -8.54 7.11
CA PRO A 410 -6.53 -8.47 5.83
C PRO A 410 -5.55 -8.22 4.68
N SER A 411 -5.86 -8.73 3.48
CA SER A 411 -4.92 -8.69 2.35
C SER A 411 -4.51 -7.29 1.91
N TRP A 412 -5.36 -6.29 2.12
CA TRP A 412 -5.05 -4.90 1.78
C TRP A 412 -3.99 -4.28 2.70
N VAL A 413 -3.87 -4.75 3.95
CA VAL A 413 -2.77 -4.35 4.85
C VAL A 413 -1.46 -4.97 4.38
N THR A 414 -1.48 -6.24 3.97
CA THR A 414 -0.33 -6.89 3.33
C THR A 414 0.10 -6.16 2.06
N LEU A 415 -0.83 -5.81 1.16
CA LEU A 415 -0.50 -5.00 -0.01
C LEU A 415 0.05 -3.62 0.40
N GLY A 416 -0.52 -2.99 1.42
CA GLY A 416 -0.02 -1.72 1.96
C GLY A 416 1.42 -1.80 2.45
N HIS A 417 1.76 -2.89 3.15
CA HIS A 417 3.12 -3.23 3.56
C HIS A 417 4.06 -3.32 2.35
N GLU A 418 3.74 -4.13 1.33
CA GLU A 418 4.60 -4.23 0.14
C GLU A 418 4.76 -2.91 -0.62
N LEU A 419 3.69 -2.10 -0.66
CA LEU A 419 3.75 -0.77 -1.27
C LEU A 419 4.61 0.21 -0.46
N GLY A 420 4.77 0.00 0.84
CA GLY A 420 5.69 0.75 1.68
C GLY A 420 7.15 0.48 1.30
N HIS A 421 7.53 -0.79 1.07
CA HIS A 421 8.85 -1.13 0.49
C HIS A 421 9.04 -0.52 -0.89
N ALA A 422 8.02 -0.61 -1.76
CA ALA A 422 8.07 0.02 -3.07
C ALA A 422 8.28 1.54 -2.99
N ALA A 423 7.70 2.20 -1.98
CA ALA A 423 7.91 3.62 -1.74
C ALA A 423 9.35 3.92 -1.30
N ASN A 424 9.93 3.08 -0.46
CA ASN A 424 11.33 3.22 -0.04
C ASN A 424 12.31 2.98 -1.20
N PHE A 425 12.05 2.02 -2.10
CA PHE A 425 12.84 1.85 -3.34
C PHE A 425 12.75 3.08 -4.25
N LYS A 426 11.55 3.66 -4.37
CA LYS A 426 11.31 4.85 -5.19
C LYS A 426 11.91 6.12 -4.59
N ALA A 427 11.98 6.21 -3.27
CA ALA A 427 12.60 7.32 -2.54
C ALA A 427 14.12 7.18 -2.42
N GLY A 428 14.68 5.98 -2.62
CA GLY A 428 16.09 5.71 -2.31
C GLY A 428 16.35 5.60 -0.81
N ALA A 429 15.31 5.32 -0.04
CA ALA A 429 15.30 5.29 1.42
C ALA A 429 15.36 3.86 1.99
N THR A 430 15.58 2.85 1.14
CA THR A 430 15.62 1.46 1.62
C THR A 430 16.79 1.22 2.56
N THR A 431 16.52 0.44 3.61
CA THR A 431 17.44 0.11 4.70
C THR A 431 17.72 -1.39 4.80
N LEU A 432 17.29 -2.21 3.82
CA LEU A 432 17.41 -3.68 3.83
C LEU A 432 18.79 -4.24 4.22
N LYS A 433 19.86 -3.49 3.93
CA LYS A 433 21.26 -3.88 4.18
C LYS A 433 21.90 -3.23 5.38
N LYS A 434 21.17 -2.36 6.05
CA LYS A 434 21.69 -1.47 7.06
C LYS A 434 21.45 -2.04 8.45
N ASN A 435 21.80 -3.30 8.66
CA ASN A 435 21.55 -3.99 9.94
C ASN A 435 22.16 -3.25 11.14
N GLU A 436 23.19 -2.43 10.91
CA GLU A 436 23.74 -1.49 11.92
C GLU A 436 22.73 -0.45 12.41
N LEU A 437 21.62 -0.23 11.70
CA LEU A 437 20.51 0.64 12.10
C LEU A 437 19.51 -0.07 13.01
N LEU A 438 19.48 -1.40 13.07
CA LEU A 438 18.44 -2.09 13.84
C LEU A 438 18.58 -1.82 15.34
N ASP A 439 19.80 -1.93 15.87
CA ASP A 439 20.12 -1.64 17.27
C ASP A 439 19.69 -0.22 17.68
N PRO A 440 20.09 0.86 16.98
CA PRO A 440 19.68 2.21 17.37
C PRO A 440 18.19 2.49 17.14
N LEU A 441 17.55 1.88 16.13
CA LEU A 441 16.10 2.05 15.91
C LEU A 441 15.26 1.32 16.97
N THR A 442 15.81 0.27 17.59
CA THR A 442 15.14 -0.50 18.66
C THR A 442 15.58 -0.10 20.06
N ASN A 443 16.40 0.95 20.22
CA ASN A 443 17.06 1.33 21.48
C ASN A 443 17.82 0.17 22.14
N ASN A 444 18.49 -0.67 21.34
CA ASN A 444 19.17 -1.90 21.79
C ASN A 444 18.23 -2.88 22.52
N ASN A 445 16.94 -2.90 22.18
CA ASN A 445 16.03 -3.87 22.76
C ASN A 445 16.44 -5.29 22.29
N PRO A 446 16.67 -6.26 23.21
CA PRO A 446 16.97 -7.65 22.85
C PRO A 446 15.89 -8.33 22.00
N ASP A 447 14.70 -7.74 21.89
CA ASP A 447 13.66 -8.14 20.94
C ASP A 447 14.05 -7.91 19.47
N SER A 448 15.28 -7.49 19.15
CA SER A 448 15.79 -7.42 17.76
C SER A 448 15.58 -8.73 16.98
N MET A 449 15.47 -9.87 17.66
CA MET A 449 15.17 -11.18 17.06
C MET A 449 13.79 -11.29 16.38
N ILE A 450 12.85 -10.37 16.62
CA ILE A 450 11.53 -10.39 15.95
C ILE A 450 11.55 -9.68 14.58
N TRP A 451 12.66 -9.01 14.26
CA TRP A 451 12.86 -8.25 13.03
C TRP A 451 13.89 -8.95 12.15
N ASP A 452 13.60 -9.07 10.86
CA ASP A 452 14.56 -9.68 9.92
C ASP A 452 15.64 -8.68 9.51
N ASN A 453 15.27 -7.40 9.44
CA ASN A 453 16.12 -6.29 9.02
C ASN A 453 15.44 -4.96 9.46
N PRO A 454 16.15 -3.81 9.44
CA PRO A 454 15.57 -2.52 9.81
C PRO A 454 14.51 -2.00 8.82
N GLU A 455 14.49 -2.49 7.58
CA GLU A 455 13.46 -2.10 6.61
C GLU A 455 12.10 -2.62 7.05
N GLU A 456 12.02 -3.87 7.51
CA GLU A 456 10.80 -4.44 8.08
C GLU A 456 10.32 -3.65 9.30
N LEU A 457 11.24 -3.27 10.20
CA LEU A 457 10.91 -2.43 11.36
C LEU A 457 10.30 -1.10 10.91
N LEU A 458 10.98 -0.38 10.02
CA LEU A 458 10.51 0.91 9.54
C LEU A 458 9.21 0.79 8.75
N ASN A 459 9.04 -0.26 7.96
CA ASN A 459 7.86 -0.46 7.15
C ASN A 459 6.64 -0.87 7.98
N ILE A 460 6.82 -1.80 8.94
CA ILE A 460 5.75 -2.21 9.85
C ILE A 460 5.35 -1.06 10.77
N GLU A 461 6.29 -0.38 11.43
CA GLU A 461 5.95 0.69 12.37
C GLU A 461 5.40 1.94 11.68
N ASN A 462 5.91 2.29 10.50
CA ASN A 462 5.52 3.56 9.85
C ASN A 462 4.43 3.43 8.80
N VAL A 463 4.25 2.25 8.20
CA VAL A 463 3.27 2.05 7.11
C VAL A 463 2.20 1.10 7.57
N GLU A 464 2.54 -0.14 7.90
CA GLU A 464 1.55 -1.16 8.25
C GLU A 464 0.74 -0.76 9.50
N ASN A 465 1.41 -0.44 10.61
CA ASN A 465 0.75 -0.07 11.86
C ASN A 465 -0.05 1.23 11.74
N ALA A 466 0.43 2.19 10.93
CA ALA A 466 -0.35 3.39 10.63
C ALA A 466 -1.65 3.06 9.86
N LEU A 467 -1.57 2.22 8.81
CA LEU A 467 -2.75 1.74 8.08
C LEU A 467 -3.72 0.98 8.99
N ARG A 468 -3.17 0.13 9.87
CA ARG A 468 -3.93 -0.65 10.85
C ARG A 468 -4.67 0.24 11.83
N ASN A 469 -3.96 1.16 12.48
CA ASN A 469 -4.53 2.10 13.45
C ASN A 469 -5.62 2.98 12.83
N GLU A 470 -5.36 3.55 11.65
CA GLU A 470 -6.31 4.39 10.91
C GLU A 470 -7.59 3.62 10.53
N SER A 471 -7.53 2.28 10.48
CA SER A 471 -8.66 1.40 10.20
C SER A 471 -9.26 0.72 11.44
N GLY A 472 -8.70 0.95 12.62
CA GLY A 472 -9.12 0.31 13.86
C GLY A 472 -8.74 -1.18 13.95
N LEU A 473 -7.58 -1.56 13.45
CA LEU A 473 -6.99 -2.89 13.60
C LEU A 473 -5.86 -2.87 14.65
N THR A 474 -5.62 -4.00 15.32
CA THR A 474 -4.46 -4.18 16.21
C THR A 474 -3.14 -4.05 15.45
N GLU A 475 -2.17 -3.37 16.07
CA GLU A 475 -0.80 -3.23 15.57
C GLU A 475 -0.05 -4.57 15.55
N ARG A 476 0.83 -4.72 14.56
CA ARG A 476 1.78 -5.82 14.43
C ARG A 476 3.05 -5.51 15.23
N GLU A 477 3.54 -6.50 15.96
CA GLU A 477 4.75 -6.37 16.79
C GLU A 477 6.03 -6.42 15.98
N GLY A 478 6.10 -7.33 14.99
CA GLY A 478 7.35 -7.68 14.32
C GLY A 478 7.11 -8.51 13.07
N HIS A 479 8.18 -8.75 12.32
CA HIS A 479 8.11 -9.56 11.09
C HIS A 479 7.89 -11.06 11.42
N GLN A 480 8.45 -11.53 12.53
CA GLN A 480 8.31 -12.92 12.96
C GLN A 480 6.89 -13.27 13.42
N PRO A 481 6.44 -14.53 13.18
CA PRO A 481 5.14 -14.99 13.63
C PRO A 481 5.05 -15.08 15.17
N PRO A 482 3.84 -15.25 15.73
CA PRO A 482 3.67 -15.53 17.16
C PRO A 482 4.52 -16.72 17.63
N ALA A 483 5.09 -16.63 18.83
CA ALA A 483 6.01 -17.64 19.35
C ALA A 483 5.38 -19.06 19.42
N TRP A 484 4.07 -19.13 19.69
CA TRP A 484 3.34 -20.40 19.69
C TRP A 484 3.33 -21.09 18.32
N ALA A 485 3.32 -20.32 17.23
CA ALA A 485 3.31 -20.87 15.88
C ALA A 485 4.63 -21.61 15.60
N GLY A 486 5.76 -21.06 16.04
CA GLY A 486 7.06 -21.75 15.97
C GLY A 486 7.08 -23.09 16.71
N ASN A 487 6.40 -23.18 17.86
CA ASN A 487 6.31 -24.43 18.63
C ASN A 487 5.44 -25.50 17.93
N LEU A 488 4.37 -25.09 17.23
CA LEU A 488 3.52 -26.01 16.47
C LEU A 488 4.18 -26.45 15.15
N VAL A 489 4.90 -25.55 14.50
CA VAL A 489 5.51 -25.80 13.19
C VAL A 489 6.76 -26.65 13.28
N ARG A 490 7.54 -26.53 14.36
CA ARG A 490 8.77 -27.30 14.56
C ARG A 490 8.60 -28.82 14.40
N PRO A 491 7.64 -29.50 15.07
CA PRO A 491 7.45 -30.94 14.89
C PRO A 491 6.97 -31.31 13.48
N ILE A 492 6.12 -30.48 12.85
CA ILE A 492 5.64 -30.70 11.47
C ILE A 492 6.82 -30.65 10.50
N ARG A 493 7.63 -29.58 10.59
CA ARG A 493 8.85 -29.41 9.79
C ARG A 493 9.80 -30.58 10.01
N ALA A 494 10.06 -30.96 11.26
CA ALA A 494 10.92 -32.09 11.57
C ALA A 494 10.41 -33.41 10.94
N ALA A 495 9.10 -33.63 10.86
CA ALA A 495 8.52 -34.80 10.21
C ALA A 495 8.73 -34.79 8.68
N LEU A 496 8.62 -33.63 8.03
CA LEU A 496 8.87 -33.45 6.60
C LEU A 496 10.38 -33.54 6.25
N GLU A 497 11.24 -32.99 7.09
CA GLU A 497 12.70 -32.98 6.88
C GLU A 497 13.36 -34.32 7.20
N LYS A 498 12.83 -35.08 8.17
CA LYS A 498 13.45 -36.33 8.63
C LYS A 498 13.78 -37.30 7.48
N PRO A 499 12.87 -37.64 6.54
CA PRO A 499 13.20 -38.55 5.44
C PRO A 499 14.29 -37.99 4.51
N LEU A 500 14.33 -36.68 4.28
CA LEU A 500 15.35 -36.04 3.44
C LEU A 500 16.72 -36.03 4.14
N ASN A 501 16.73 -35.78 5.45
CA ASN A 501 17.92 -35.81 6.29
C ASN A 501 18.50 -37.22 6.44
N GLU A 502 17.66 -38.26 6.58
CA GLU A 502 18.10 -39.66 6.59
C GLU A 502 18.78 -40.04 5.27
N LEU A 503 18.26 -39.57 4.13
CA LEU A 503 18.92 -39.74 2.84
C LEU A 503 20.27 -39.00 2.82
N TYR A 504 20.31 -37.72 3.16
CA TYR A 504 21.55 -36.93 3.20
C TYR A 504 22.62 -37.52 4.14
N GLN A 505 22.22 -38.01 5.31
CA GLN A 505 23.13 -38.67 6.26
C GLN A 505 23.66 -40.00 5.72
N SER A 506 22.87 -40.71 4.89
CA SER A 506 23.34 -41.93 4.22
C SER A 506 24.39 -41.63 3.13
N ASP A 507 24.30 -40.46 2.49
CA ASP A 507 25.23 -40.01 1.45
C ASP A 507 25.10 -38.49 1.20
N ALA A 508 26.14 -37.70 1.51
CA ALA A 508 26.08 -36.25 1.36
C ALA A 508 25.82 -35.77 -0.09
N ALA A 509 26.09 -36.62 -1.10
CA ALA A 509 25.83 -36.29 -2.51
C ALA A 509 24.35 -36.15 -2.86
N TRP A 510 23.42 -36.47 -1.95
CA TRP A 510 22.00 -36.14 -2.11
C TRP A 510 21.78 -34.63 -2.22
N TYR A 511 22.62 -33.83 -1.56
CA TYR A 511 22.54 -32.37 -1.62
C TYR A 511 22.77 -31.82 -3.04
N ASP A 512 23.62 -32.48 -3.82
CA ASP A 512 23.93 -32.10 -5.20
C ASP A 512 22.82 -32.46 -6.19
N LEU A 513 21.80 -33.23 -5.74
CA LEU A 513 20.66 -33.57 -6.56
C LEU A 513 19.67 -32.39 -6.58
N PRO A 514 19.44 -31.72 -7.74
CA PRO A 514 18.64 -30.49 -7.78
C PRO A 514 17.23 -30.67 -7.23
N GLN A 515 16.59 -31.83 -7.46
CA GLN A 515 15.25 -32.09 -6.95
C GLN A 515 15.21 -32.24 -5.42
N TRP A 516 16.26 -32.81 -4.81
CA TRP A 516 16.37 -32.86 -3.35
C TRP A 516 16.55 -31.46 -2.81
N PHE A 517 17.49 -30.69 -3.38
CA PHE A 517 17.77 -29.32 -2.93
C PHE A 517 16.55 -28.41 -3.07
N THR A 518 15.84 -28.46 -4.21
CA THR A 518 14.59 -27.72 -4.40
C THR A 518 13.52 -28.10 -3.38
N LEU A 519 13.34 -29.39 -3.08
CA LEU A 519 12.33 -29.82 -2.10
C LEU A 519 12.75 -29.44 -0.67
N TYR A 520 14.01 -29.66 -0.31
CA TYR A 520 14.56 -29.28 1.00
C TYR A 520 14.46 -27.76 1.22
N THR A 521 14.86 -26.96 0.24
CA THR A 521 14.71 -25.50 0.28
C THR A 521 13.24 -25.09 0.32
N LYS A 522 12.34 -25.72 -0.46
CA LYS A 522 10.89 -25.49 -0.35
C LYS A 522 10.37 -25.73 1.07
N ILE A 523 10.80 -26.80 1.74
CA ILE A 523 10.43 -27.07 3.14
C ILE A 523 11.07 -26.05 4.09
N HIS A 524 12.33 -25.65 3.87
CA HIS A 524 13.11 -24.85 4.81
C HIS A 524 12.96 -23.33 4.66
N SER A 525 13.01 -22.82 3.42
CA SER A 525 12.97 -21.39 3.08
C SER A 525 11.58 -20.87 2.76
N GLN A 526 10.64 -21.72 2.33
CA GLN A 526 9.31 -21.27 1.89
C GLN A 526 8.22 -21.47 2.93
N THR A 527 8.41 -22.29 3.96
CA THR A 527 7.37 -22.47 4.97
C THR A 527 7.42 -21.41 6.06
N LYS A 528 6.78 -20.26 5.78
CA LYS A 528 6.27 -19.40 6.85
C LYS A 528 5.40 -20.26 7.78
N ALA A 529 5.40 -19.97 9.07
CA ALA A 529 4.66 -20.77 10.05
C ALA A 529 3.19 -20.99 9.66
N ALA A 530 2.58 -19.99 9.02
CA ALA A 530 1.23 -20.05 8.48
C ALA A 530 1.02 -21.16 7.44
N GLU A 531 1.96 -21.35 6.51
CA GLU A 531 1.83 -22.33 5.43
C GLU A 531 1.90 -23.77 5.94
N LEU A 532 2.72 -24.05 6.96
CA LEU A 532 2.79 -25.40 7.55
C LEU A 532 1.60 -25.72 8.46
N LEU A 533 0.90 -24.70 8.94
CA LEU A 533 -0.31 -24.88 9.72
C LEU A 533 -1.56 -24.97 8.83
N ASP A 534 -1.43 -24.64 7.55
CA ASP A 534 -2.44 -24.95 6.54
C ASP A 534 -2.41 -26.45 6.22
N VAL A 535 -3.55 -27.11 6.41
CA VAL A 535 -3.65 -28.58 6.31
C VAL A 535 -3.43 -29.06 4.89
N ASP A 536 -3.96 -28.34 3.90
CA ASP A 536 -3.85 -28.72 2.49
C ASP A 536 -2.41 -28.57 2.01
N ARG A 537 -1.75 -27.47 2.39
CA ARG A 537 -0.34 -27.23 2.07
C ARG A 537 0.59 -28.21 2.77
N HIS A 538 0.34 -28.53 4.04
CA HIS A 538 1.08 -29.57 4.74
C HIS A 538 0.94 -30.92 4.02
N GLN A 539 -0.28 -31.31 3.63
CA GLN A 539 -0.51 -32.55 2.90
C GLN A 539 0.20 -32.54 1.53
N GLU A 540 0.16 -31.44 0.78
CA GLU A 540 0.89 -31.29 -0.49
C GLU A 540 2.39 -31.52 -0.31
N LEU A 541 3.01 -30.91 0.71
CA LEU A 541 4.44 -31.09 0.99
C LEU A 541 4.75 -32.54 1.40
N GLN A 542 3.86 -33.17 2.16
CA GLN A 542 4.00 -34.57 2.53
C GLN A 542 3.94 -35.48 1.28
N ASP A 543 3.00 -35.23 0.38
CA ASP A 543 2.86 -35.97 -0.88
C ASP A 543 4.09 -35.77 -1.78
N GLU A 544 4.67 -34.57 -1.83
CA GLU A 544 5.92 -34.30 -2.56
C GLU A 544 7.12 -35.05 -1.98
N VAL A 545 7.24 -35.11 -0.65
CA VAL A 545 8.28 -35.90 0.03
C VAL A 545 8.13 -37.39 -0.28
N GLU A 546 6.91 -37.92 -0.23
CA GLU A 546 6.66 -39.33 -0.57
C GLU A 546 6.89 -39.62 -2.05
N ALA A 547 6.44 -38.74 -2.95
CA ALA A 547 6.70 -38.84 -4.39
C ALA A 547 8.21 -38.81 -4.70
N PHE A 548 8.98 -37.95 -4.01
CA PHE A 548 10.42 -37.89 -4.13
C PHE A 548 11.07 -39.24 -3.74
N LYS A 549 10.68 -39.81 -2.60
CA LYS A 549 11.18 -41.10 -2.11
C LYS A 549 10.89 -42.25 -3.08
N ILE A 550 9.68 -42.28 -3.65
CA ILE A 550 9.29 -43.29 -4.66
C ILE A 550 10.12 -43.11 -5.93
N LYS A 551 10.32 -41.87 -6.37
CA LYS A 551 11.06 -41.57 -7.60
C LYS A 551 12.55 -41.89 -7.47
N TRP A 552 13.17 -41.57 -6.33
CA TRP A 552 14.61 -41.66 -6.10
C TRP A 552 14.97 -42.78 -5.13
N THR A 553 15.00 -44.00 -5.64
CA THR A 553 15.54 -45.13 -4.89
C THR A 553 17.07 -45.08 -4.82
N PRO A 554 17.71 -45.74 -3.83
CA PRO A 554 19.17 -45.82 -3.75
C PRO A 554 19.84 -46.30 -5.06
N LYS A 555 19.18 -47.19 -5.81
CA LYS A 555 19.65 -47.66 -7.12
C LYS A 555 19.70 -46.52 -8.15
N LYS A 556 18.64 -45.72 -8.26
CA LYS A 556 18.57 -44.60 -9.20
C LYS A 556 19.55 -43.50 -8.83
N PHE A 557 19.67 -43.20 -7.53
CA PHE A 557 20.63 -42.22 -7.02
C PHE A 557 22.08 -42.61 -7.33
N ASN A 558 22.46 -43.86 -7.07
CA ASN A 558 23.79 -44.36 -7.43
C ASN A 558 24.06 -44.34 -8.94
N ALA A 559 23.05 -44.61 -9.77
CA ALA A 559 23.17 -44.48 -11.22
C ALA A 559 23.39 -43.02 -11.65
N TRP A 560 22.67 -42.08 -11.04
CA TRP A 560 22.86 -40.64 -11.27
C TRP A 560 24.27 -40.19 -10.84
N LYS A 561 24.73 -40.56 -9.64
CA LYS A 561 26.10 -40.26 -9.17
C LYS A 561 27.17 -40.71 -10.16
N LYS A 562 27.07 -41.95 -10.64
CA LYS A 562 28.00 -42.49 -11.65
C LYS A 562 27.98 -41.67 -12.94
N LYS A 563 26.80 -41.22 -13.37
CA LYS A 563 26.65 -40.37 -14.56
C LYS A 563 27.30 -39.01 -14.35
N VAL A 564 27.10 -38.39 -13.18
CA VAL A 564 27.70 -37.08 -12.86
C VAL A 564 29.22 -37.19 -12.77
N ALA A 565 29.76 -38.24 -12.15
CA ALA A 565 31.21 -38.44 -12.03
C ALA A 565 31.95 -38.69 -13.37
N LEU A 566 31.22 -38.97 -14.45
CA LEU A 566 31.77 -39.13 -15.81
C LEU A 566 31.81 -37.81 -16.61
N HIS A 567 31.18 -36.76 -16.08
CA HIS A 567 31.19 -35.41 -16.62
C HIS A 567 32.11 -34.54 -15.78
#